data_AF-A0A2D6RTW4-F1
#
_entry.id   AF-A0A2D6RTW4-F1
#
_cell.length_a   1.000
_cell.length_b   1.000
_cell.length_c   1.000
_cell.angle_alpha   90.00
_cell.angle_beta   90.00
_cell.angle_gamma   90.00
#
_symmetry.space_group_name_H-M   'P 1'
#
loop_
_entity.id
_entity.type
_entity.pdbx_description
1 polymer ?
#
loop_
_entity_poly.entity_id
_entity_poly.type
_entity_poly.pdbx_seq_one_letter_code
_entity_poly.pdbx_strand_id
1 'polypeptide(L)'
;MSKETGGPAFPMPGLSGLPNHGFVYGENGMTLRDYFIAHIGDENQAGDDSDYSDHAKAALVGRPYPSYTDDGPLAVFQFEAEFRAKWRAMRADAMLEARKS
;
A
#
# COMPACT_ATOMS: atom_id res chain seq x y z
N MET A 1 -11.45 -26.27 7.38
CA MET A 1 -11.74 -24.85 7.18
C MET A 1 -10.46 -24.15 6.79
N SER A 2 -10.27 -23.89 5.49
CA SER A 2 -9.25 -22.97 4.98
C SER A 2 -9.66 -22.56 3.56
N LYS A 3 -10.29 -21.40 3.41
CA LYS A 3 -10.12 -20.67 2.15
C LYS A 3 -8.87 -19.84 2.38
N GLU A 4 -7.73 -20.44 2.03
CA GLU A 4 -6.52 -19.68 1.84
C GLU A 4 -6.83 -18.52 0.90
N THR A 5 -6.22 -17.39 1.22
CA THR A 5 -6.24 -16.06 0.63
C THR A 5 -6.00 -15.96 -0.90
N GLY A 6 -6.15 -17.04 -1.66
CA GLY A 6 -5.53 -17.22 -2.99
C GLY A 6 -6.30 -16.71 -4.21
N GLY A 7 -7.32 -15.85 -4.06
CA GLY A 7 -8.06 -15.30 -5.19
C GLY A 7 -8.14 -13.77 -5.13
N PRO A 8 -8.17 -13.09 -6.29
CA PRO A 8 -8.37 -11.64 -6.31
C PRO A 8 -9.73 -11.30 -5.67
N ALA A 9 -9.72 -10.32 -4.77
CA ALA A 9 -10.95 -9.84 -4.13
C ALA A 9 -11.88 -9.18 -5.15
N PHE A 10 -11.30 -8.67 -6.22
CA PHE A 10 -11.97 -8.11 -7.38
C PHE A 10 -11.73 -9.07 -8.56
N PRO A 11 -12.64 -10.02 -8.83
CA PRO A 11 -12.44 -10.98 -9.90
C PRO A 11 -12.32 -10.26 -11.25
N MET A 12 -11.31 -10.62 -12.05
CA MET A 12 -11.19 -10.14 -13.44
C MET A 12 -12.34 -10.73 -14.27
N PRO A 13 -13.28 -9.92 -14.79
CA PRO A 13 -14.16 -10.43 -15.82
C PRO A 13 -13.29 -10.85 -17.01
N GLY A 14 -13.49 -12.07 -17.53
CA GLY A 14 -12.93 -12.43 -18.82
C GLY A 14 -13.34 -11.36 -19.83
N LEU A 15 -12.43 -10.94 -20.72
CA LEU A 15 -12.66 -9.86 -21.69
C LEU A 15 -13.95 -10.05 -22.53
N SER A 16 -14.49 -11.26 -22.58
CA SER A 16 -15.76 -11.64 -23.23
C SER A 16 -17.04 -11.39 -22.40
N GLY A 17 -16.94 -10.96 -21.13
CA GLY A 17 -18.05 -10.89 -20.18
C GLY A 17 -18.41 -9.49 -19.68
N LEU A 18 -17.79 -8.43 -20.20
CA LEU A 18 -18.09 -7.05 -19.79
C LEU A 18 -19.43 -6.63 -20.43
N PRO A 19 -20.48 -6.33 -19.63
CA PRO A 19 -21.69 -5.77 -20.18
C PRO A 19 -21.33 -4.40 -20.78
N ASN A 20 -21.50 -4.26 -22.10
CA ASN A 20 -21.38 -3.01 -22.87
C ASN A 20 -19.98 -2.58 -23.36
N HIS A 21 -19.10 -3.48 -23.80
CA HIS A 21 -17.76 -3.08 -24.32
C HIS A 21 -16.95 -2.24 -23.30
N GLY A 22 -17.26 -2.42 -22.01
CA GLY A 22 -16.94 -1.47 -20.95
C GLY A 22 -15.49 -1.51 -20.49
N PHE A 23 -15.07 -0.43 -19.84
CA PHE A 23 -13.75 -0.25 -19.28
C PHE A 23 -13.45 -1.32 -18.20
N VAL A 24 -12.20 -1.79 -18.14
CA VAL A 24 -11.71 -2.61 -17.03
C VAL A 24 -11.33 -1.65 -15.91
N TYR A 25 -12.05 -1.71 -14.78
CA TYR A 25 -11.69 -1.00 -13.55
C TYR A 25 -10.29 -1.40 -13.08
N GLY A 26 -9.49 -0.44 -12.58
CA GLY A 26 -8.07 -0.65 -12.25
C GLY A 26 -7.85 -1.64 -11.11
N GLU A 27 -8.88 -1.90 -10.32
CA GLU A 27 -8.87 -2.77 -9.15
C GLU A 27 -9.10 -4.24 -9.53
N ASN A 28 -9.53 -4.54 -10.76
CA ASN A 28 -9.74 -5.91 -11.18
C ASN A 28 -8.43 -6.71 -11.09
N GLY A 29 -8.49 -7.91 -10.51
CA GLY A 29 -7.34 -8.77 -10.28
C GLY A 29 -6.57 -8.45 -9.00
N MET A 30 -6.89 -7.37 -8.28
CA MET A 30 -6.24 -7.05 -7.00
C MET A 30 -6.73 -7.97 -5.87
N THR A 31 -5.84 -8.31 -4.95
CA THR A 31 -6.24 -8.82 -3.65
C THR A 31 -6.84 -7.70 -2.80
N LEU A 32 -7.57 -8.05 -1.73
CA LEU A 32 -8.10 -7.04 -0.81
C LEU A 32 -6.97 -6.25 -0.13
N ARG A 33 -5.80 -6.89 0.05
CA ARG A 33 -4.59 -6.27 0.56
C ARG A 33 -4.06 -5.20 -0.39
N ASP A 34 -3.95 -5.52 -1.68
CA ASP A 34 -3.45 -4.60 -2.70
C ASP A 34 -4.39 -3.40 -2.86
N TYR A 35 -5.70 -3.66 -2.81
CA TYR A 35 -6.71 -2.62 -2.79
C TYR A 35 -6.52 -1.67 -1.60
N PHE A 36 -6.36 -2.19 -0.38
CA PHE A 36 -6.09 -1.34 0.78
C PHE A 36 -4.78 -0.55 0.62
N ILE A 37 -3.69 -1.19 0.19
CA ILE A 37 -2.41 -0.51 -0.05
C ILE A 37 -2.57 0.67 -1.02
N ALA A 38 -3.29 0.47 -2.12
CA ALA A 38 -3.52 1.51 -3.13
C ALA A 38 -4.37 2.67 -2.61
N HIS A 39 -5.35 2.39 -1.73
CA HIS A 39 -6.34 3.38 -1.28
C HIS A 39 -6.00 4.06 0.05
N ILE A 40 -4.94 3.65 0.76
CA ILE A 40 -4.50 4.25 2.04
C ILE A 40 -4.04 5.73 1.90
N GLY A 41 -4.08 6.34 0.71
CA GLY A 41 -3.73 7.74 0.46
C GLY A 41 -4.77 8.59 -0.27
N ASP A 42 -5.85 8.02 -0.80
CA ASP A 42 -6.80 8.76 -1.66
C ASP A 42 -7.86 9.54 -0.87
N GLU A 43 -8.07 9.21 0.40
CA GLU A 43 -9.06 9.88 1.25
C GLU A 43 -8.54 11.20 1.85
N ASN A 44 -8.05 12.14 1.04
CA ASN A 44 -7.87 13.57 1.34
C ASN A 44 -7.15 13.98 2.67
N GLN A 45 -6.55 13.05 3.41
CA GLN A 45 -6.12 13.28 4.79
C GLN A 45 -5.22 12.18 5.36
N ALA A 46 -4.56 11.38 4.51
CA ALA A 46 -3.39 10.66 4.97
C ALA A 46 -2.36 11.74 5.33
N GLY A 47 -2.22 12.02 6.63
CA GLY A 47 -1.36 13.06 7.18
C GLY A 47 -0.07 13.15 6.40
N ASP A 48 0.31 14.39 6.06
CA ASP A 48 1.51 14.68 5.31
C ASP A 48 2.65 13.82 5.86
N ASP A 49 3.46 13.19 5.01
CA ASP A 49 4.56 12.33 5.47
C ASP A 49 5.56 13.10 6.36
N SER A 50 5.43 14.43 6.42
CA SER A 50 6.06 15.33 7.38
C SER A 50 5.59 15.16 8.84
N ASP A 51 4.41 14.56 9.08
CA ASP A 51 3.85 14.29 10.41
C ASP A 51 4.62 13.19 11.17
N TYR A 52 5.40 12.37 10.46
CA TYR A 52 6.21 11.32 11.07
C TYR A 52 7.64 11.81 11.31
N SER A 53 8.06 11.77 12.57
CA SER A 53 9.48 12.01 12.92
C SER A 53 10.41 11.02 12.20
N ASP A 54 11.62 11.47 11.86
CA ASP A 54 12.64 10.61 11.24
C ASP A 54 12.96 9.36 12.09
N HIS A 55 12.86 9.47 13.41
CA HIS A 55 13.00 8.33 14.32
C HIS A 55 11.92 7.27 14.10
N ALA A 56 10.66 7.67 13.92
CA ALA A 56 9.56 6.74 13.65
C ALA A 56 9.73 6.09 12.28
N LYS A 57 10.14 6.87 11.26
CA LYS A 57 10.43 6.33 9.92
C LYS A 57 11.58 5.32 9.97
N ALA A 58 12.68 5.66 10.65
CA ALA A 58 13.83 4.78 10.83
C ALA A 58 13.49 3.48 11.56
N ALA A 59 12.66 3.56 12.60
CA ALA A 59 12.19 2.38 13.33
C ALA A 59 11.36 1.44 12.43
N LEU A 60 10.49 1.99 11.58
CA LEU A 60 9.68 1.20 10.67
C LEU A 60 10.51 0.57 9.53
N VAL A 61 11.44 1.34 8.96
CA VAL A 61 12.28 0.86 7.86
C VAL A 61 13.34 -0.13 8.38
N GLY A 62 13.80 0.03 9.62
CA GLY A 62 14.83 -0.82 10.23
C GLY A 62 16.25 -0.36 9.95
N ARG A 63 16.44 0.89 9.50
CA ARG A 63 17.75 1.52 9.29
C ARG A 63 17.67 3.03 9.58
N PRO A 64 18.80 3.70 9.87
CA PRO A 64 18.82 5.14 10.07
C PRO A 64 18.27 5.91 8.86
N TYR A 65 17.63 7.05 9.13
CA TYR A 65 17.22 7.99 8.09
C TYR A 65 18.48 8.60 7.43
N PRO A 66 18.61 8.58 6.09
CA PRO A 66 19.80 9.09 5.41
C PRO A 66 19.86 10.63 5.41
N SER A 67 21.06 11.19 5.44
CA SER A 67 21.29 12.62 5.29
C SER A 67 21.15 13.03 3.83
N TYR A 68 20.31 14.04 3.54
CA TYR A 68 20.18 14.57 2.19
C TYR A 68 21.50 15.14 1.66
N THR A 69 22.30 15.74 2.54
CA THR A 69 23.56 16.40 2.19
C THR A 69 24.72 15.41 2.07
N ASP A 70 24.82 14.46 3.01
CA ASP A 70 25.97 13.56 3.11
C ASP A 70 25.79 12.28 2.28
N ASP A 71 24.59 11.69 2.30
CA ASP A 71 24.26 10.45 1.57
C ASP A 71 23.63 10.73 0.19
N GLY A 72 23.14 11.96 0.00
CA GLY A 72 22.58 12.45 -1.26
C GLY A 72 21.06 12.25 -1.41
N PRO A 73 20.43 12.98 -2.35
CA PRO A 73 18.98 12.99 -2.54
C PRO A 73 18.40 11.61 -2.86
N LEU A 74 19.12 10.80 -3.62
CA LEU A 74 18.64 9.48 -4.02
C LEU A 74 18.47 8.53 -2.82
N ALA A 75 19.38 8.60 -1.83
CA ALA A 75 19.28 7.78 -0.62
C ALA A 75 18.02 8.14 0.17
N VAL A 76 17.72 9.44 0.31
CA VAL A 76 16.50 9.96 0.94
C VAL A 76 15.25 9.47 0.21
N PHE A 77 15.20 9.60 -1.12
CA PHE A 77 14.03 9.17 -1.89
C PHE A 77 13.78 7.66 -1.83
N GLN A 78 14.85 6.86 -1.87
CA GLN A 78 14.73 5.40 -1.70
C GLN A 78 14.22 5.03 -0.31
N PHE A 79 14.72 5.70 0.73
CA PHE A 79 14.26 5.49 2.10
C PHE A 79 12.79 5.87 2.26
N GLU A 80 12.37 7.03 1.76
CA GLU A 80 10.98 7.50 1.82
C GLU A 80 10.03 6.57 1.06
N ALA A 81 10.43 6.06 -0.11
CA ALA A 81 9.64 5.08 -0.86
C ALA A 81 9.47 3.78 -0.07
N GLU A 82 10.53 3.30 0.57
CA GLU A 82 10.50 2.09 1.41
C GLU A 82 9.63 2.27 2.65
N PHE A 83 9.75 3.42 3.33
CA PHE A 83 8.91 3.81 4.47
C PHE A 83 7.42 3.78 4.08
N ARG A 84 7.05 4.47 3.00
CA ARG A 84 5.67 4.54 2.52
C ARG A 84 5.11 3.17 2.16
N ALA A 85 5.90 2.32 1.51
CA ALA A 85 5.50 0.95 1.18
C ALA A 85 5.23 0.12 2.45
N LYS A 86 6.15 0.15 3.43
CA LYS A 86 6.01 -0.57 4.70
C LYS A 86 4.82 -0.06 5.52
N TRP A 87 4.62 1.26 5.59
CA TRP A 87 3.52 1.88 6.31
C TRP A 87 2.16 1.47 5.73
N ARG A 88 2.00 1.55 4.40
CA ARG A 88 0.77 1.13 3.72
C ARG A 88 0.48 -0.34 3.89
N ALA A 89 1.51 -1.19 3.79
CA ALA A 89 1.38 -2.61 4.04
C ALA A 89 0.89 -2.91 5.46
N MET A 90 1.49 -2.27 6.48
CA MET A 90 1.10 -2.43 7.88
C MET A 90 -0.37 -2.04 8.11
N ARG A 91 -0.81 -0.89 7.57
CA ARG A 91 -2.21 -0.46 7.68
C ARG A 91 -3.17 -1.40 6.95
N ALA A 92 -2.81 -1.87 5.75
CA ALA A 92 -3.61 -2.85 5.02
C ALA A 92 -3.77 -4.16 5.80
N ASP A 93 -2.68 -4.64 6.41
CA ASP A 93 -2.69 -5.85 7.25
C ASP A 93 -3.57 -5.66 8.50
N ALA A 94 -3.53 -4.49 9.13
CA ALA A 94 -4.43 -4.16 10.25
C ALA A 94 -5.91 -4.13 9.84
N MET A 95 -6.23 -3.58 8.66
CA MET A 95 -7.60 -3.58 8.13
C MET A 95 -8.09 -4.99 7.80
N LEU A 96 -7.21 -5.86 7.29
CA LEU A 96 -7.54 -7.26 7.06
C LEU A 96 -7.78 -8.02 8.37
N GLU A 97 -6.98 -7.75 9.39
CA GLU A 97 -7.14 -8.38 10.71
C GLU A 97 -8.44 -7.96 11.39
N ALA A 98 -8.80 -6.66 11.35
CA ALA A 98 -10.05 -6.15 11.89
C ALA A 98 -11.31 -6.76 11.24
N ARG A 99 -11.18 -7.39 10.06
CA ARG A 99 -12.28 -8.10 9.39
C ARG A 99 -12.44 -9.56 9.83
N LYS A 100 -11.49 -10.10 10.60
CA LYS A 100 -11.55 -11.48 11.10
C LYS A 100 -12.30 -11.59 12.43
N SER A 101 -12.49 -10.46 13.13
CA SER A 101 -13.31 -10.33 14.35
C SER A 101 -14.78 -10.11 14.05
#